data_AF-A0A1S8WMD0-F1
#
_entry.id   AF-A0A1S8WMD0-F1
#
_cell.length_a   1.000
_cell.length_b   1.000
_cell.length_c   1.000
_cell.angle_alpha   90.00
_cell.angle_beta   90.00
_cell.angle_gamma   90.00
#
_symmetry.space_group_name_H-M   'P 1'
#
loop_
_entity.id
_entity.type
_entity.pdbx_description
1 polymer ?
#
loop_
_entity_poly.entity_id
_entity_poly.type
_entity_poly.pdbx_seq_one_letter_code
_entity_poly.pdbx_strand_id
1 'polypeptide(L)'
;MLFAEYYLHGDYTMPQFMGVELGELLKVACESELAPIECRAHAVGGAAEAGFTELCRLCKSRLCKSTDRLSDLISQSSDCSSYVDAPLASSSQLRPPPLVVIFSRILDDVIPMLFPMKIETFIRKTIGIVLGRVELSDSACSDKSLRKQLLKATRHLHTSCVFKKLEEWGTKLQDTCSGLEF
;
A
#
# COMPACT_ATOMS: atom_id res chain seq x y z
N MET A 1 1.79 -2.58 18.04
CA MET A 1 2.00 -1.26 18.66
C MET A 1 3.25 -0.64 18.03
N LEU A 2 3.20 -0.29 16.73
CA LEU A 2 4.41 -0.17 15.89
C LEU A 2 4.96 1.27 15.78
N PHE A 3 4.14 2.27 16.09
CA PHE A 3 4.52 3.68 15.95
C PHE A 3 5.44 4.15 17.10
N ALA A 4 5.10 3.80 18.34
CA ALA A 4 5.87 4.17 19.51
C ALA A 4 7.27 3.54 19.52
N GLU A 5 7.39 2.28 19.09
CA GLU A 5 8.65 1.54 18.99
C GLU A 5 9.69 2.31 18.17
N TYR A 6 9.32 2.77 16.97
CA TYR A 6 10.22 3.57 16.15
C TYR A 6 10.44 4.99 16.72
N TYR A 7 9.37 5.75 16.96
CA TYR A 7 9.48 7.18 17.23
C TYR A 7 9.87 7.54 18.68
N LEU A 8 9.62 6.65 19.64
CA LEU A 8 9.99 6.88 21.05
C LEU A 8 11.21 6.06 21.48
N HIS A 9 11.40 4.87 20.91
CA HIS A 9 12.46 3.96 21.33
C HIS A 9 13.58 3.77 20.29
N GLY A 10 13.44 4.34 19.10
CA GLY A 10 14.45 4.21 18.04
C GLY A 10 14.57 2.77 17.52
N ASP A 11 13.51 1.97 17.59
CA ASP A 11 13.50 0.61 17.06
C ASP A 11 13.26 0.63 15.54
N TYR A 12 14.30 0.27 14.78
CA TYR A 12 14.28 0.23 13.32
C TYR A 12 13.77 -1.11 12.74
N THR A 13 13.43 -2.09 13.58
CA THR A 13 13.01 -3.44 13.15
C THR A 13 11.84 -3.37 12.17
N MET A 14 10.84 -2.55 12.46
CA MET A 14 9.64 -2.45 11.62
C MET A 14 9.87 -1.77 10.26
N PRO A 15 10.53 -0.60 10.19
CA PRO A 15 10.97 -0.04 8.91
C PRO A 15 11.79 -1.02 8.06
N GLN A 16 12.75 -1.73 8.66
CA GLN A 16 13.58 -2.71 7.97
C GLN A 16 12.74 -3.88 7.44
N PHE A 17 11.88 -4.45 8.28
CA PHE A 17 10.95 -5.50 7.88
C PHE A 17 10.07 -5.06 6.70
N MET A 18 9.52 -3.84 6.75
CA MET A 18 8.77 -3.26 5.63
C MET A 18 9.60 -3.20 4.34
N GLY A 19 10.88 -2.82 4.43
CA GLY A 19 11.79 -2.80 3.27
C GLY A 19 11.96 -4.18 2.62
N VAL A 20 12.08 -5.23 3.43
CA VAL A 20 12.19 -6.62 2.94
C VAL A 20 10.89 -7.06 2.26
N GLU A 21 9.74 -6.90 2.92
CA GLU A 21 8.43 -7.31 2.40
C GLU A 21 8.08 -6.57 1.10
N LEU A 22 8.37 -5.26 1.05
CA LEU A 22 8.21 -4.47 -0.17
C LEU A 22 9.08 -5.00 -1.31
N GLY A 23 10.31 -5.42 -1.01
CA GLY A 23 11.21 -6.02 -1.97
C GLY A 23 10.75 -7.39 -2.48
N GLU A 24 10.02 -8.19 -1.69
CA GLU A 24 9.38 -9.41 -2.17
C GLU A 24 8.12 -9.11 -3.00
N LEU A 25 7.30 -8.15 -2.56
CA LEU A 25 6.11 -7.73 -3.28
C LEU A 25 6.44 -7.22 -4.69
N LEU A 26 7.50 -6.41 -4.83
CA LEU A 26 7.93 -5.88 -6.13
C LEU A 26 8.36 -6.98 -7.10
N LYS A 27 8.98 -8.07 -6.61
CA LYS A 27 9.32 -9.22 -7.47
C LYS A 27 8.07 -9.88 -8.02
N VAL A 28 7.07 -10.10 -7.17
CA VAL A 28 5.80 -10.71 -7.57
C VAL A 28 5.06 -9.80 -8.54
N ALA A 29 5.00 -8.49 -8.27
CA ALA A 29 4.26 -7.53 -9.08
C ALA A 29 4.87 -7.29 -10.47
N CYS A 30 6.19 -7.42 -10.60
CA CYS A 30 6.91 -7.18 -11.84
C CYS A 30 7.40 -8.46 -12.53
N GLU A 31 7.09 -9.64 -11.98
CA GLU A 31 7.53 -10.94 -12.50
C GLU A 31 9.05 -11.02 -12.77
N SER A 32 9.84 -10.30 -11.96
CA SER A 32 11.27 -10.12 -12.21
C SER A 32 12.05 -10.07 -10.90
N GLU A 33 13.14 -10.82 -10.83
CA GLU A 33 14.08 -10.77 -9.71
C GLU A 33 14.86 -9.45 -9.66
N LEU A 34 14.96 -8.76 -10.80
CA LEU A 34 15.59 -7.44 -10.96
C LEU A 34 14.63 -6.29 -10.72
N ALA A 35 13.32 -6.56 -10.57
CA ALA A 35 12.32 -5.53 -10.36
C ALA A 35 12.67 -4.54 -9.24
N PRO A 36 13.19 -4.96 -8.08
CA PRO A 36 13.58 -4.02 -7.02
C PRO A 36 14.73 -3.06 -7.41
N ILE A 37 15.53 -3.38 -8.43
CA ILE A 37 16.63 -2.56 -8.96
C ILE A 37 16.10 -1.54 -9.99
N GLU A 38 15.12 -1.93 -10.78
CA GLU A 38 14.54 -1.10 -11.83
C GLU A 38 13.50 -0.11 -11.29
N CYS A 39 13.02 -0.31 -10.06
CA CYS A 39 12.05 0.56 -9.40
C CYS A 39 12.54 2.00 -9.24
N ARG A 40 11.67 2.96 -9.58
CA ARG A 40 11.86 4.35 -9.16
C ARG A 40 11.28 4.49 -7.77
N ALA A 41 12.15 4.56 -6.77
CA ALA A 41 11.73 4.61 -5.37
C ALA A 41 12.18 5.92 -4.72
N HIS A 42 11.24 6.58 -4.02
CA HIS A 42 11.47 7.79 -3.27
C HIS A 42 11.05 7.57 -1.82
N ALA A 43 11.92 7.93 -0.88
CA ALA A 43 11.66 7.85 0.54
C ALA A 43 11.79 9.23 1.16
N VAL A 44 10.85 9.60 2.03
CA VAL A 44 10.86 10.88 2.73
C VAL A 44 10.66 10.63 4.23
N GLY A 45 11.60 11.15 5.02
CA GLY A 45 11.64 11.03 6.48
C GLY A 45 12.35 9.75 6.96
N GLY A 46 12.81 9.78 8.21
CA GLY A 46 13.74 8.77 8.74
C GLY A 46 13.23 7.32 8.72
N ALA A 47 11.94 7.08 8.98
CA ALA A 47 11.39 5.72 8.97
C ALA A 47 11.35 5.17 7.54
N ALA A 48 10.95 6.02 6.58
CA ALA A 48 10.93 5.68 5.18
C ALA A 48 12.34 5.39 4.64
N GLU A 49 13.32 6.20 5.00
CA GLU A 49 14.72 6.03 4.60
C GLU A 49 15.33 4.74 5.16
N ALA A 50 14.99 4.37 6.40
CA ALA A 50 15.43 3.11 6.99
C ALA A 50 14.88 1.89 6.22
N GLY A 51 13.59 1.88 5.90
CA GLY A 51 13.00 0.81 5.09
C GLY A 51 13.51 0.80 3.65
N PHE A 52 13.72 1.98 3.06
CA PHE A 52 14.29 2.11 1.72
C PHE A 52 15.74 1.61 1.65
N THR A 53 16.55 1.89 2.67
CA THR A 53 17.93 1.38 2.76
C THR A 53 17.95 -0.14 2.77
N GLU A 54 17.03 -0.76 3.52
CA GLU A 54 16.92 -2.20 3.60
C GLU A 54 16.43 -2.83 2.28
N LEU A 55 15.47 -2.18 1.61
CA LEU A 55 15.06 -2.54 0.26
C LEU A 55 16.27 -2.53 -0.70
N CYS A 56 17.05 -1.45 -0.73
CA CYS A 56 18.25 -1.36 -1.56
C CYS A 56 19.31 -2.41 -1.21
N ARG A 57 19.46 -2.75 0.08
CA ARG A 57 20.37 -3.82 0.53
C ARG A 57 19.95 -5.17 -0.03
N LEU A 58 18.65 -5.49 0.00
CA LEU A 58 18.11 -6.70 -0.60
C LEU A 58 18.43 -6.77 -2.10
N CYS A 59 18.24 -5.66 -2.83
CA CYS A 59 18.59 -5.56 -4.25
C CYS A 59 20.08 -5.87 -4.50
N LYS A 60 20.97 -5.20 -3.78
CA LYS A 60 22.43 -5.34 -3.94
C LYS A 60 22.94 -6.73 -3.57
N SER A 61 22.45 -7.31 -2.46
CA SER A 61 22.87 -8.65 -2.03
C SER A 61 22.49 -9.75 -3.03
N ARG A 62 21.41 -9.55 -3.79
CA ARG A 62 20.96 -10.47 -4.83
C ARG A 62 21.70 -10.26 -6.14
N LEU A 63 22.10 -9.03 -6.46
CA LEU A 63 23.02 -8.78 -7.57
C LEU A 63 24.31 -9.57 -7.38
N CYS A 64 24.92 -9.52 -6.19
CA CYS A 64 26.12 -10.30 -5.86
C CYS A 64 25.92 -11.83 -6.01
N LYS A 65 24.76 -12.38 -5.62
CA LYS A 65 24.44 -13.81 -5.79
C LYS A 65 24.15 -14.19 -7.25
N SER A 66 23.64 -13.26 -8.04
CA SER A 66 23.39 -13.46 -9.47
C SER A 66 24.69 -13.36 -10.28
N THR A 67 25.62 -12.49 -9.89
CA THR A 67 26.94 -12.39 -10.54
C THR A 67 27.83 -13.59 -10.27
N ASP A 68 27.69 -14.31 -9.14
CA ASP A 68 28.42 -15.57 -8.93
C ASP A 68 28.12 -16.65 -9.98
N ARG A 69 27.06 -16.50 -10.78
CA ARG A 69 26.80 -17.35 -11.97
C ARG A 69 27.26 -16.75 -13.31
N LEU A 70 27.75 -15.52 -13.31
CA LEU A 70 28.33 -14.81 -14.45
C LEU A 70 29.85 -14.55 -14.28
N SER A 71 30.42 -14.84 -13.11
CA SER A 71 31.84 -14.62 -12.76
C SER A 71 32.84 -15.42 -13.62
N ASP A 72 32.41 -16.40 -14.40
CA ASP A 72 33.29 -17.10 -15.35
C ASP A 72 33.64 -16.28 -16.60
N LEU A 73 33.04 -15.09 -16.79
CA LEU A 73 33.25 -14.27 -18.00
C LEU A 73 33.86 -12.89 -17.75
N ILE A 74 34.07 -12.47 -16.50
CA ILE A 74 34.60 -11.13 -16.18
C ILE A 74 35.88 -11.25 -15.36
N SER A 75 36.91 -11.81 -16.00
CA SER A 75 38.30 -11.58 -15.58
C SER A 75 38.99 -10.79 -16.68
N GLN A 76 38.74 -9.47 -16.75
CA GLN A 76 39.67 -8.48 -17.31
C GLN A 76 39.16 -7.02 -17.12
N SER A 77 40.08 -6.14 -16.68
CA SER A 77 40.05 -4.66 -16.55
C SER A 77 39.03 -4.06 -15.55
N SER A 78 39.39 -3.30 -14.51
CA SER A 78 40.20 -2.07 -14.35
C SER A 78 39.64 -0.82 -15.05
N ASP A 79 39.36 0.17 -14.19
CA ASP A 79 39.21 1.61 -14.42
C ASP A 79 37.88 2.21 -14.93
N CYS A 80 37.68 3.45 -14.48
CA CYS A 80 36.45 4.20 -14.34
C CYS A 80 35.79 4.69 -15.65
N SER A 81 34.46 4.83 -15.53
CA SER A 81 33.59 5.83 -16.18
C SER A 81 32.94 5.52 -17.52
N SER A 82 31.70 6.02 -17.58
CA SER A 82 30.84 6.29 -18.74
C SER A 82 29.96 5.16 -19.27
N TYR A 83 28.83 5.65 -19.76
CA TYR A 83 27.53 5.08 -20.04
C TYR A 83 27.55 4.11 -21.24
N VAL A 84 26.67 3.09 -21.15
CA VAL A 84 26.07 2.21 -22.19
C VAL A 84 26.97 1.34 -23.07
N ASP A 85 26.84 0.02 -22.92
CA ASP A 85 25.97 -0.80 -23.78
C ASP A 85 25.97 -2.26 -23.27
N ALA A 86 24.79 -2.79 -22.95
CA ALA A 86 24.59 -4.22 -22.68
C ALA A 86 23.38 -4.73 -23.49
N PRO A 87 23.43 -5.96 -24.01
CA PRO A 87 22.85 -6.32 -25.29
C PRO A 87 21.35 -6.63 -25.28
N LEU A 88 20.76 -6.39 -26.45
CA LEU A 88 19.40 -6.71 -26.89
C LEU A 88 18.92 -8.13 -26.54
N ALA A 89 17.76 -8.22 -25.88
CA ALA A 89 16.60 -9.11 -26.09
C ALA A 89 15.95 -9.40 -24.72
N SER A 90 14.69 -9.05 -24.45
CA SER A 90 13.53 -9.65 -25.10
C SER A 90 12.32 -8.72 -25.16
N SER A 91 11.48 -8.95 -26.15
CA SER A 91 10.24 -8.26 -26.53
C SER A 91 9.08 -8.32 -25.51
N SER A 92 9.31 -8.04 -24.23
CA SER A 92 8.21 -7.76 -23.29
C SER A 92 7.86 -6.27 -23.39
N GLN A 93 6.65 -5.97 -23.86
CA GLN A 93 6.08 -4.61 -23.87
C GLN A 93 6.44 -3.88 -22.57
N LEU A 94 7.27 -2.84 -22.71
CA LEU A 94 7.90 -2.08 -21.63
C LEU A 94 6.82 -1.40 -20.76
N ARG A 95 6.31 -2.12 -19.75
CA ARG A 95 5.64 -1.45 -18.63
C ARG A 95 6.71 -0.58 -17.97
N PRO A 96 6.43 0.72 -17.74
CA PRO A 96 7.37 1.56 -17.02
C PRO A 96 7.62 0.93 -15.65
N PRO A 97 8.86 0.97 -15.14
CA PRO A 97 9.17 0.46 -13.82
C PRO A 97 8.25 1.11 -12.77
N PRO A 98 7.78 0.34 -11.78
CA PRO A 98 6.83 0.84 -10.80
C PRO A 98 7.44 1.99 -10.01
N LEU A 99 6.60 2.98 -9.72
CA LEU A 99 6.94 4.09 -8.84
C LEU A 99 6.55 3.72 -7.41
N VAL A 100 7.54 3.75 -6.51
CA VAL A 100 7.35 3.49 -5.09
C VAL A 100 7.61 4.80 -4.35
N VAL A 101 6.65 5.23 -3.53
CA VAL A 101 6.82 6.42 -2.69
C VAL A 101 6.54 6.03 -1.25
N ILE A 102 7.54 6.20 -0.38
CA ILE A 102 7.51 5.82 1.02
C ILE A 102 7.56 7.09 1.85
N PHE A 103 6.55 7.30 2.69
CA PHE A 103 6.46 8.45 3.57
C PHE A 103 6.51 8.02 5.03
N SER A 104 7.35 8.70 5.81
CA SER A 104 7.31 8.59 7.26
C SER A 104 6.04 9.25 7.79
N ARG A 105 5.35 8.58 8.72
CA ARG A 105 4.11 9.12 9.32
C ARG A 105 4.30 10.50 9.96
N ILE A 106 5.47 10.77 10.55
CA ILE A 106 5.77 12.04 11.25
C ILE A 106 5.79 13.26 10.32
N LEU A 107 5.83 13.06 9.00
CA LEU A 107 5.69 14.16 8.05
C LEU A 107 4.27 14.77 8.08
N ASP A 108 3.32 14.06 8.67
CA ASP A 108 1.93 14.46 8.78
C ASP A 108 1.35 13.99 10.12
N ASP A 109 1.64 14.75 11.18
CA ASP A 109 1.05 14.52 12.50
C ASP A 109 -0.31 15.21 12.67
N VAL A 110 -0.69 16.07 11.73
CA VAL A 110 -1.93 16.86 11.83
C VAL A 110 -3.14 16.04 11.40
N ILE A 111 -3.10 15.38 10.22
CA ILE A 111 -4.25 14.66 9.68
C ILE A 111 -4.85 13.60 10.64
N PRO A 112 -4.06 12.83 11.43
CA PRO A 112 -4.62 11.87 12.39
C PRO A 112 -5.40 12.55 13.52
N MET A 113 -5.01 13.78 13.89
CA MET A 113 -5.66 14.54 14.95
C MET A 113 -6.98 15.16 14.47
N LEU A 114 -7.11 15.46 13.18
CA LEU A 114 -8.32 16.06 12.60
C LEU A 114 -9.57 15.20 12.78
N PHE A 115 -10.73 15.86 12.75
CA PHE A 115 -12.01 15.17 12.74
C PHE A 115 -12.22 14.47 11.39
N PRO A 116 -12.54 13.17 11.38
CA PRO A 116 -12.66 12.40 10.15
C PRO A 116 -13.94 12.77 9.41
N MET A 117 -13.77 13.32 8.21
CA MET A 117 -14.89 13.75 7.38
C MET A 117 -15.45 12.63 6.48
N LYS A 118 -14.77 11.50 6.37
CA LYS A 118 -15.23 10.32 5.61
C LYS A 118 -15.81 9.26 6.53
N ILE A 119 -16.81 8.52 6.06
CA ILE A 119 -17.53 7.52 6.87
C ILE A 119 -16.64 6.42 7.41
N GLU A 120 -15.78 5.82 6.57
CA GLU A 120 -14.90 4.76 7.05
C GLU A 120 -13.96 5.26 8.14
N THR A 121 -13.38 6.44 7.93
CA THR A 121 -12.46 7.05 8.89
C THR A 121 -13.20 7.46 10.17
N PHE A 122 -14.45 7.91 10.05
CA PHE A 122 -15.31 8.22 11.19
C PHE A 122 -15.61 6.97 12.02
N ILE A 123 -16.11 5.90 11.41
CA ILE A 123 -16.36 4.61 12.07
C ILE A 123 -15.08 4.07 12.72
N ARG A 124 -13.95 4.15 12.02
CA ARG A 124 -12.65 3.73 12.54
C ARG A 124 -12.25 4.51 13.80
N LYS A 125 -12.57 5.81 13.88
CA LYS A 125 -12.21 6.66 15.02
C LYS A 125 -13.18 6.51 16.20
N THR A 126 -14.46 6.26 15.94
CA THR A 126 -15.50 6.20 16.99
C THR A 126 -15.77 4.80 17.51
N ILE A 127 -15.86 3.81 16.63
CA ILE A 127 -16.19 2.42 16.98
C ILE A 127 -14.94 1.53 16.94
N GLY A 128 -14.00 1.84 16.03
CA GLY A 128 -12.84 1.02 15.78
C GLY A 128 -13.06 0.02 14.66
N ILE A 129 -12.04 -0.15 13.81
CA ILE A 129 -11.99 -1.20 12.78
C ILE A 129 -10.73 -2.02 13.03
N VAL A 130 -10.89 -3.29 13.35
CA VAL A 130 -9.79 -4.24 13.59
C VAL A 130 -9.85 -5.33 12.53
N LEU A 131 -8.77 -5.51 11.77
CA LEU A 131 -8.68 -6.49 10.67
C LEU A 131 -9.85 -6.43 9.67
N GLY A 132 -10.34 -5.21 9.40
CA GLY A 132 -11.47 -4.99 8.49
C GLY A 132 -12.84 -5.34 9.09
N ARG A 133 -12.95 -5.57 10.39
CA ARG A 133 -14.20 -5.86 11.12
C ARG A 133 -14.54 -4.75 12.10
N VAL A 134 -15.85 -4.54 12.29
CA VAL A 134 -16.43 -3.63 13.28
C VAL A 134 -17.29 -4.48 14.19
N GLU A 135 -17.09 -4.35 15.51
CA GLU A 135 -17.99 -4.94 16.49
C GLU A 135 -19.14 -3.97 16.74
N LEU A 136 -20.33 -4.39 16.33
CA LEU A 136 -21.58 -3.66 16.56
C LEU A 136 -22.43 -4.47 17.53
N SER A 137 -23.22 -3.79 18.36
CA SER A 137 -24.22 -4.41 19.22
C SER A 137 -25.21 -5.26 18.42
N ASP A 138 -25.65 -6.40 18.98
CA ASP A 138 -26.48 -7.41 18.30
C ASP A 138 -27.84 -6.90 17.79
N SER A 139 -28.28 -5.71 18.22
CA SER A 139 -29.47 -5.03 17.70
C SER A 139 -29.32 -4.49 16.27
N ALA A 140 -28.09 -4.42 15.74
CA ALA A 140 -27.78 -3.80 14.46
C ALA A 140 -27.99 -4.77 13.28
N CYS A 141 -29.25 -5.02 12.92
CA CYS A 141 -29.71 -5.69 11.69
C CYS A 141 -29.30 -7.18 11.56
N SER A 142 -30.07 -7.99 10.83
CA SER A 142 -29.76 -9.42 10.58
C SER A 142 -29.15 -9.70 9.19
N ASP A 143 -29.34 -8.79 8.21
CA ASP A 143 -28.90 -9.03 6.83
C ASP A 143 -27.43 -8.62 6.59
N LYS A 144 -26.59 -9.60 6.25
CA LYS A 144 -25.14 -9.42 6.03
C LYS A 144 -24.80 -8.98 4.60
N SER A 145 -25.66 -9.25 3.61
CA SER A 145 -25.39 -8.98 2.20
C SER A 145 -25.56 -7.50 1.87
N LEU A 146 -26.69 -6.93 2.27
CA LEU A 146 -26.99 -5.51 2.09
C LEU A 146 -25.98 -4.61 2.79
N ARG A 147 -25.51 -5.01 3.99
CA ARG A 147 -24.47 -4.30 4.73
C ARG A 147 -23.17 -4.14 3.94
N LYS A 148 -22.71 -5.19 3.25
CA LYS A 148 -21.48 -5.12 2.45
C LYS A 148 -21.62 -4.18 1.25
N GLN A 149 -22.77 -4.21 0.57
CA GLN A 149 -23.03 -3.33 -0.56
C GLN A 149 -23.13 -1.86 -0.13
N LEU A 150 -23.87 -1.59 0.95
CA LEU A 150 -24.00 -0.25 1.53
C LEU A 150 -22.65 0.30 1.96
N LEU A 151 -21.87 -0.47 2.72
CA LEU A 151 -20.54 -0.04 3.16
C LEU A 151 -19.63 0.24 1.95
N LYS A 152 -19.61 -0.63 0.94
CA LYS A 152 -18.80 -0.44 -0.27
C LYS A 152 -19.11 0.88 -0.97
N ALA A 153 -20.39 1.23 -1.08
CA ALA A 153 -20.83 2.43 -1.79
C ALA A 153 -20.80 3.71 -0.92
N THR A 154 -20.77 3.61 0.41
CA THR A 154 -20.81 4.79 1.31
C THR A 154 -19.51 5.09 2.04
N ARG A 155 -18.59 4.12 2.17
CA ARG A 155 -17.36 4.25 2.99
C ARG A 155 -16.50 5.48 2.69
N HIS A 156 -16.51 5.93 1.44
CA HIS A 156 -15.69 7.03 0.95
C HIS A 156 -16.41 8.38 0.94
N LEU A 157 -17.72 8.38 1.24
CA LEU A 157 -18.53 9.60 1.24
C LEU A 157 -18.19 10.48 2.42
N HIS A 158 -18.37 11.78 2.20
CA HIS A 158 -18.36 12.76 3.28
C HIS A 158 -19.53 12.50 4.24
N THR A 159 -19.31 12.64 5.55
CA THR A 159 -20.30 12.36 6.59
C THR A 159 -21.61 13.14 6.38
N SER A 160 -21.52 14.40 5.94
CA SER A 160 -22.70 15.22 5.63
C SER A 160 -23.55 14.71 4.45
N CYS A 161 -23.00 13.88 3.56
CA CYS A 161 -23.70 13.40 2.38
C CYS A 161 -24.43 12.07 2.61
N VAL A 162 -24.18 11.38 3.72
CA VAL A 162 -24.72 10.04 3.96
C VAL A 162 -26.21 10.04 4.10
N PHE A 163 -26.78 11.00 4.83
CA PHE A 163 -28.21 11.07 5.05
C PHE A 163 -28.97 11.14 3.72
N LYS A 164 -28.60 12.09 2.86
CA LYS A 164 -29.16 12.22 1.51
C LYS A 164 -29.00 10.94 0.68
N LYS A 165 -27.85 10.27 0.76
CA LYS A 165 -27.61 9.02 0.02
C LYS A 165 -28.44 7.85 0.54
N LEU A 166 -28.67 7.78 1.84
CA LEU A 166 -29.56 6.79 2.44
C LEU A 166 -31.02 7.05 2.05
N GLU A 167 -31.46 8.32 2.02
CA GLU A 167 -32.79 8.69 1.52
C GLU A 167 -32.98 8.29 0.05
N GLU A 168 -32.04 8.64 -0.83
CA GLU A 168 -32.06 8.26 -2.25
C GLU A 168 -32.15 6.74 -2.48
N TRP A 169 -31.63 5.94 -1.54
CA TRP A 169 -31.73 4.48 -1.62
C TRP A 169 -33.02 3.95 -1.03
N GLY A 170 -33.50 4.57 0.05
CA GLY A 170 -34.81 4.28 0.63
C GLY A 170 -35.91 4.47 -0.41
N THR A 171 -35.90 5.59 -1.14
CA THR A 171 -36.88 5.86 -2.20
C THR A 171 -36.77 4.84 -3.34
N LYS A 172 -35.56 4.55 -3.83
CA LYS A 172 -35.36 3.54 -4.89
C LYS A 172 -35.83 2.14 -4.49
N LEU A 173 -35.58 1.73 -3.24
CA LEU A 173 -36.05 0.44 -2.74
C LEU A 173 -37.58 0.42 -2.66
N GLN A 174 -38.18 1.52 -2.19
CA GLN A 174 -39.64 1.66 -2.13
C GLN A 174 -40.27 1.59 -3.52
N ASP A 175 -39.71 2.31 -4.51
CA ASP A 175 -40.16 2.29 -5.91
C ASP A 175 -40.03 0.90 -6.56
N THR A 176 -38.98 0.15 -6.20
CA THR A 176 -38.78 -1.22 -6.71
C THR A 176 -39.79 -2.19 -6.10
N CYS A 177 -40.14 -2.01 -4.82
CA CYS A 177 -41.16 -2.82 -4.15
C CYS A 177 -42.57 -2.51 -4.68
N SER A 178 -42.93 -1.24 -4.87
CA SER A 178 -44.23 -0.86 -5.43
C SER A 178 -44.37 -1.19 -6.91
N GLY A 179 -43.27 -1.35 -7.66
CA GLY A 179 -43.28 -1.87 -9.03
C GLY A 179 -43.50 -3.39 -9.14
N LEU A 180 -43.39 -4.14 -8.04
CA LEU A 180 -43.64 -5.59 -7.97
C LEU A 180 -45.07 -5.93 -7.51
N GLU A 181 -45.89 -4.93 -7.17
CA GLU A 181 -47.31 -5.10 -6.78
C GLU A 181 -48.29 -5.07 -7.97
N PHE A 182 -47.81 -5.27 -9.21
CA PHE A 182 -48.64 -5.39 -10.43
C PHE A 182 -48.41 -6.71 -11.17
#